data_AF-A0A524N5J8-F1
#
_entry.id   AF-A0A524N5J8-F1
#
_cell.length_a   1.000
_cell.length_b   1.000
_cell.length_c   1.000
_cell.angle_alpha   90.00
_cell.angle_beta   90.00
_cell.angle_gamma   90.00
#
_symmetry.space_group_name_H-M   'P 1'
#
loop_
_entity.id
_entity.type
_entity.pdbx_description
1 polymer ?
#
loop_
_entity_poly.entity_id
_entity_poly.type
_entity_poly.pdbx_seq_one_letter_code
_entity_poly.pdbx_strand_id
1 'polypeptide(L)' 'MCVDLDLDRQKFPFWKPQDIETHVRDAVRILGSPEGGLWLKAEVAEDVPLENVEAICSALERHCLSTG' A
#
# COMPACT_ATOMS: atom_id res chain seq x y z
N MET A 1 -16.54 11.40 -3.42
CA MET A 1 -15.29 11.51 -4.22
C MET A 1 -14.47 10.27 -3.94
N CYS A 2 -13.92 9.60 -4.95
CA CYS A 2 -13.09 8.40 -4.78
C CYS A 2 -11.65 8.75 -5.12
N VAL A 3 -10.71 8.38 -4.25
CA VAL A 3 -9.27 8.59 -4.47
C VAL A 3 -8.69 7.29 -5.02
N ASP A 4 -7.97 7.39 -6.13
CA ASP A 4 -7.21 6.30 -6.73
C ASP A 4 -5.72 6.63 -6.57
N LEU A 5 -5.07 5.95 -5.63
CA LEU A 5 -3.67 6.18 -5.29
C LEU A 5 -2.80 5.03 -5.82
N ASP A 6 -1.84 5.41 -6.65
CA ASP A 6 -0.70 4.57 -6.97
C ASP A 6 0.37 4.74 -5.88
N LEU A 7 0.71 3.65 -5.19
CA LEU A 7 1.74 3.65 -4.15
C LEU A 7 3.12 3.88 -4.78
N ASP A 8 4.09 4.33 -3.97
CA ASP A 8 5.40 4.77 -4.50
C ASP A 8 6.27 3.60 -5.01
N ARG A 9 5.95 3.12 -6.21
CA ARG A 9 6.63 2.02 -6.90
C ARG A 9 8.12 2.24 -7.10
N GLN A 10 8.56 3.51 -7.15
CA GLN A 10 9.97 3.84 -7.30
C GLN A 10 10.76 3.65 -6.01
N LYS A 11 10.08 3.52 -4.86
CA LYS A 11 10.72 3.34 -3.55
C LYS A 11 10.77 1.88 -3.11
N PHE A 12 9.87 1.03 -3.60
CA PHE A 12 9.81 -0.38 -3.20
C PHE A 12 11.13 -1.16 -3.31
N PRO A 13 12.03 -0.90 -4.28
CA PRO A 13 13.34 -1.57 -4.30
C PRO A 13 14.29 -1.16 -3.15
N PHE A 14 14.06 0.01 -2.55
CA PHE A 14 14.98 0.65 -1.60
C PHE A 14 14.47 0.70 -0.16
N TRP A 15 13.18 0.44 0.04
CA TRP A 15 12.55 0.43 1.36
C TRP A 15 12.73 -0.89 2.07
N LYS A 16 12.64 -0.85 3.40
CA LYS A 16 12.47 -2.06 4.20
C LYS A 16 10.99 -2.46 4.22
N PRO A 17 10.66 -3.74 4.50
CA PRO A 17 9.28 -4.18 4.66
C PRO A 17 8.43 -3.32 5.61
N GLN A 18 9.03 -2.80 6.69
CA GLN A 18 8.35 -1.93 7.66
C GLN A 18 8.00 -0.55 7.09
N ASP A 19 8.84 -0.01 6.20
CA ASP A 19 8.56 1.27 5.55
C ASP A 19 7.35 1.15 4.61
N ILE A 20 7.22 0.01 3.92
CA ILE A 20 6.09 -0.33 3.06
C ILE A 20 4.79 -0.45 3.88
N GLU A 21 4.82 -1.20 4.99
CA GLU A 21 3.66 -1.31 5.89
C GLU A 21 3.20 0.06 6.36
N THR A 22 4.13 0.89 6.80
CA THR A 22 3.81 2.23 7.30
C THR A 22 3.26 3.13 6.20
N HIS A 23 3.81 3.05 4.99
CA HIS A 23 3.31 3.81 3.84
C HIS A 23 1.86 3.45 3.48
N VAL A 24 1.53 2.15 3.42
CA VAL A 24 0.16 1.69 3.12
C VAL A 24 -0.80 2.08 4.24
N ARG A 25 -0.43 1.85 5.50
CA ARG A 25 -1.24 2.25 6.67
C ARG A 25 -1.53 3.75 6.66
N ASP A 26 -0.53 4.57 6.38
CA ASP A 26 -0.68 6.02 6.38
C ASP A 26 -1.52 6.50 5.20
N ALA A 27 -1.38 5.90 4.01
CA ALA A 27 -2.24 6.18 2.87
C ALA A 27 -3.71 5.92 3.21
N VAL A 28 -4.03 4.75 3.79
CA VAL A 28 -5.39 4.41 4.22
C VAL A 28 -5.89 5.38 5.30
N ARG A 29 -5.08 5.66 6.31
CA ARG A 29 -5.46 6.54 7.43
C ARG A 29 -5.71 7.99 7.00
N ILE A 30 -4.92 8.51 6.07
CA ILE A 30 -4.95 9.93 5.68
C ILE A 30 -5.98 10.18 4.57
N LEU A 31 -6.08 9.26 3.60
CA LEU A 31 -6.88 9.44 2.39
C LEU A 31 -8.17 8.64 2.40
N GLY A 32 -8.30 7.64 3.29
CA GLY A 32 -9.55 6.92 3.49
C GLY A 32 -10.61 7.82 4.12
N SER A 33 -11.80 7.87 3.51
CA SER A 33 -12.98 8.55 4.06
C SER A 33 -14.15 7.56 4.07
N PRO A 34 -14.94 7.48 5.15
CA PRO A 34 -16.15 6.64 5.20
C PRO A 34 -17.22 7.02 4.16
N GLU A 35 -17.26 8.28 3.76
CA GLU A 35 -18.23 8.84 2.81
C GLU A 35 -17.76 8.74 1.35
N GLY A 36 -16.55 8.20 1.13
CA GLY A 36 -15.90 8.02 -0.15
C GLY A 36 -15.23 6.66 -0.28
N GLY A 37 -14.45 6.50 -1.35
CA GLY A 37 -13.67 5.30 -1.57
C GLY A 37 -12.19 5.64 -1.67
N LEU A 38 -11.34 4.71 -1.24
CA LEU A 38 -9.91 4.72 -1.52
C LEU A 38 -9.57 3.43 -2.26
N TRP A 39 -9.02 3.57 -3.45
CA TRP A 39 -8.41 2.48 -4.19
C TRP A 39 -6.90 2.62 -4.12
N LEU A 40 -6.20 1.57 -3.70
CA LEU A 40 -4.74 1.51 -3.70
C LEU A 40 -4.25 0.58 -4.80
N LYS A 41 -3.18 0.97 -5.50
CA LYS A 41 -2.46 0.14 -6.47
C LYS A 41 -1.00 0.06 -6.07
N ALA A 42 -0.40 -1.11 -6.27
CA ALA A 42 1.02 -1.33 -6.14
C ALA A 42 1.52 -2.05 -7.39
N GLU A 43 2.44 -1.43 -8.11
CA GLU A 43 3.17 -2.05 -9.21
C GLU A 43 4.48 -2.64 -8.68
N VAL A 44 4.74 -3.91 -9.02
CA VAL A 44 5.96 -4.62 -8.62
C VAL A 44 6.84 -4.78 -9.85
N ALA A 45 8.00 -4.13 -9.83
CA ALA A 45 9.04 -4.26 -10.84
C ALA A 45 10.02 -5.39 -10.52
N GLU A 46 10.88 -5.75 -11.48
CA GLU A 46 11.83 -6.87 -11.37
C GLU A 46 12.92 -6.68 -10.29
N ASP A 47 13.18 -5.43 -9.90
CA ASP A 47 14.18 -5.03 -8.91
C ASP A 47 13.62 -4.96 -7.48
N VAL A 48 12.32 -5.22 -7.28
CA VAL A 48 11.70 -5.25 -5.96
C VAL A 48 12.04 -6.59 -5.26
N PRO A 49 12.69 -6.56 -4.07
CA PRO A 49 12.98 -7.78 -3.31
C PRO A 49 11.71 -8.55 -2.94
N LEU A 50 11.78 -9.89 -2.89
CA LEU A 50 10.61 -10.73 -2.57
C LEU A 50 10.00 -10.42 -1.20
N GLU A 51 10.83 -10.09 -0.20
CA GLU A 51 10.35 -9.67 1.12
C GLU A 51 9.51 -8.39 1.06
N ASN A 52 9.82 -7.49 0.12
CA ASN A 52 9.07 -6.27 -0.11
C ASN A 52 7.78 -6.55 -0.88
N VAL A 53 7.79 -7.49 -1.82
CA VAL A 53 6.55 -7.97 -2.48
C VAL A 53 5.58 -8.56 -1.46
N GLU A 54 6.09 -9.42 -0.56
CA GLU A 54 5.29 -9.96 0.55
C GLU A 54 4.77 -8.85 1.47
N ALA A 55 5.60 -7.86 1.80
CA ALA A 55 5.20 -6.73 2.61
C ALA A 55 4.08 -5.90 1.97
N ILE A 56 4.17 -5.64 0.66
CA ILE A 56 3.12 -4.94 -0.11
C ILE A 56 1.80 -5.70 -0.01
N CYS A 57 1.80 -7.00 -0.37
CA CYS A 57 0.59 -7.82 -0.34
C CYS A 57 0.00 -7.92 1.07
N SER A 58 0.84 -8.18 2.07
CA SER A 58 0.43 -8.31 3.47
C SER A 58 -0.15 -7.01 4.03
N ALA A 59 0.43 -5.86 3.67
CA ALA A 59 -0.06 -4.55 4.10
C ALA A 59 -1.41 -4.22 3.44
N LEU A 60 -1.56 -4.47 2.14
CA LEU A 60 -2.83 -4.28 1.44
C LEU A 60 -3.93 -5.19 2.01
N GLU A 61 -3.65 -6.46 2.26
CA GLU A 61 -4.61 -7.37 2.88
C GLU A 61 -5.03 -6.88 4.27
N ARG A 62 -4.06 -6.52 5.11
CA ARG A 62 -4.30 -6.07 6.49
C ARG A 62 -5.10 -4.78 6.57
N HIS A 63 -4.82 -3.80 5.70
CA HIS A 63 -5.38 -2.45 5.82
C HIS A 63 -6.53 -2.16 4.88
N CYS A 64 -6.69 -2.91 3.79
CA CYS A 64 -7.73 -2.68 2.79
C CYS A 64 -8.79 -3.78 2.75
N LEU A 65 -8.49 -5.00 3.22
CA LEU A 65 -9.43 -6.14 3.16
C LEU A 65 -9.97 -6.56 4.53
N SER A 66 -9.50 -5.96 5.63
CA SER A 66 -10.10 -6.22 6.95
C SER A 66 -11.49 -5.58 7.02
N THR A 67 -12.49 -6.41 6.76
CA THR A 67 -13.92 -6.15 6.88
C THR A 67 -14.26 -5.66 8.29
N GLY A 68 -14.59 -4.38 8.40
CA GLY A 68 -15.52 -3.88 9.42
C GLY A 68 -16.95 -4.07 8.96
#